data_AF-A0A6C2D7Y7-F1
#
_entry.id   AF-A0A6C2D7Y7-F1
#
_cell.length_a   1.000
_cell.length_b   1.000
_cell.length_c   1.000
_cell.angle_alpha   90.00
_cell.angle_beta   90.00
_cell.angle_gamma   90.00
#
_symmetry.space_group_name_H-M   'P 1'
#
loop_
_entity.id
_entity.type
_entity.pdbx_description
1 polymer ?
#
loop_
_entity_poly.entity_id
_entity_poly.type
_entity_poly.pdbx_seq_one_letter_code
_entity_poly.pdbx_strand_id
1 'polypeptide(L)'
;MAPPAREVAAPAPSASPVDLIRHAERKLAANELPEAEALLVQARQQRGDEPMIDYNLAILRMRAGDEDAAVRHLRDAFQHGFRGFSLLDASADLAPLKTDPRYNALLTRYR
;
A
#
# COMPACT_ATOMS: atom_id res chain seq x y z
N MET A 1 32.48 5.99 -19.82
CA MET A 1 31.64 4.81 -19.53
C MET A 1 30.76 5.17 -18.36
N ALA A 2 29.46 5.37 -18.57
CA ALA A 2 28.48 5.59 -17.52
C ALA A 2 27.32 4.61 -17.79
N PRO A 3 26.82 3.86 -16.80
CA PRO A 3 25.64 3.04 -17.01
C PRO A 3 24.43 3.95 -17.24
N PRO A 4 23.54 3.66 -18.21
CA PRO A 4 22.30 4.39 -18.35
C PRO A 4 21.46 4.18 -17.09
N ALA A 5 20.92 5.28 -16.57
CA ALA A 5 19.93 5.29 -15.51
C ALA A 5 18.86 4.23 -15.83
N ARG A 6 18.60 3.35 -14.87
CA ARG A 6 17.57 2.33 -14.97
C ARG A 6 16.25 3.09 -14.97
N GLU A 7 15.80 3.46 -16.16
CA GLU A 7 14.46 3.97 -16.41
C GLU A 7 13.55 2.90 -15.84
N VAL A 8 12.97 3.20 -14.67
CA VAL A 8 11.96 2.36 -14.04
C VAL A 8 10.82 2.39 -15.03
N ALA A 9 10.79 1.39 -15.92
CA ALA A 9 9.87 1.34 -17.04
C ALA A 9 8.47 1.54 -16.46
N ALA A 10 7.88 2.70 -16.76
CA ALA A 10 6.52 2.99 -16.34
C ALA A 10 5.64 1.82 -16.80
N PRO A 11 4.83 1.22 -15.92
CA PRO A 11 3.97 0.13 -16.33
C PRO A 11 3.07 0.62 -17.48
N ALA A 12 2.90 -0.21 -18.49
CA ALA A 12 2.21 0.15 -19.73
C ALA A 12 0.84 0.82 -19.45
N PRO A 13 0.44 1.86 -20.21
CA PRO A 13 -0.76 2.68 -19.96
C PRO A 13 -2.10 1.94 -20.13
N SER A 14 -2.09 0.62 -20.30
CA SER A 14 -3.26 -0.22 -20.55
C SER A 14 -3.62 -1.16 -19.39
N ALA A 15 -2.82 -1.19 -18.31
CA ALA A 15 -3.08 -2.06 -17.18
C ALA A 15 -4.18 -1.46 -16.29
N SER A 16 -5.21 -2.26 -16.02
CA SER A 16 -6.29 -1.87 -15.11
C SER A 16 -5.74 -1.61 -13.70
N PRO A 17 -6.37 -0.73 -12.90
CA PRO A 17 -5.91 -0.45 -11.54
C PRO A 17 -5.84 -1.72 -10.67
N VAL A 18 -6.74 -2.70 -10.91
CA VAL A 18 -6.72 -4.00 -10.25
C VAL A 18 -5.47 -4.82 -10.61
N ASP A 19 -5.03 -4.81 -11.88
CA ASP A 19 -3.82 -5.51 -12.31
C ASP A 19 -2.56 -4.85 -11.74
N LEU A 20 -2.54 -3.52 -11.66
CA LEU A 20 -1.47 -2.75 -11.02
C LEU A 20 -1.35 -3.09 -9.54
N ILE A 21 -2.47 -3.13 -8.80
CA ILE A 21 -2.49 -3.53 -7.38
C ILE A 21 -1.95 -4.96 -7.23
N ARG A 22 -2.44 -5.92 -8.02
CA ARG A 22 -1.96 -7.31 -7.97
C ARG A 22 -0.47 -7.43 -8.28
N HIS A 23 0.03 -6.59 -9.18
CA HIS A 23 1.46 -6.54 -9.47
C HIS A 23 2.23 -5.96 -8.28
N ALA A 24 1.73 -4.88 -7.68
CA ALA A 24 2.35 -4.27 -6.50
C ALA A 24 2.40 -5.25 -5.32
N GLU A 25 1.36 -6.05 -5.08
CA GLU A 25 1.37 -7.10 -4.04
C GLU A 25 2.51 -8.11 -4.24
N ARG A 26 2.76 -8.52 -5.48
CA ARG A 26 3.90 -9.41 -5.80
C ARG A 26 5.25 -8.72 -5.54
N LYS A 27 5.35 -7.44 -5.90
CA LYS A 27 6.57 -6.64 -5.66
C LYS A 27 6.81 -6.42 -4.17
N LEU A 28 5.75 -6.18 -3.39
CA LEU A 28 5.83 -6.17 -1.93
C LEU A 28 6.36 -7.50 -1.42
N ALA A 29 5.77 -8.63 -1.83
CA ALA A 29 6.24 -9.97 -1.44
C ALA A 29 7.71 -10.23 -1.80
N ALA A 30 8.20 -9.69 -2.92
CA ALA A 30 9.61 -9.75 -3.33
C ALA A 30 10.53 -8.72 -2.63
N ASN A 31 9.98 -7.89 -1.73
CA ASN A 31 10.66 -6.79 -1.06
C ASN A 31 11.18 -5.71 -2.03
N GLU A 32 10.60 -5.62 -3.23
CA GLU A 32 10.88 -4.61 -4.25
C GLU A 32 10.00 -3.36 -4.00
N LEU A 33 10.21 -2.72 -2.83
CA LEU A 33 9.41 -1.58 -2.36
C LEU A 33 9.27 -0.43 -3.38
N PRO A 34 10.33 0.06 -4.06
CA PRO A 34 10.18 1.18 -5.00
C PRO A 34 9.33 0.82 -6.23
N GLU A 35 9.41 -0.43 -6.72
CA GLU A 35 8.57 -0.88 -7.83
C GLU A 35 7.11 -1.05 -7.40
N ALA A 36 6.89 -1.59 -6.20
CA ALA A 36 5.54 -1.66 -5.62
C ALA A 36 4.92 -0.27 -5.46
N GLU A 37 5.69 0.72 -4.99
CA GLU A 37 5.21 2.09 -4.84
C GLU A 37 4.80 2.70 -6.19
N ALA A 38 5.65 2.56 -7.22
CA ALA A 38 5.36 3.08 -8.55
C ALA A 38 4.04 2.51 -9.12
N LEU A 39 3.81 1.22 -8.95
CA LEU A 39 2.58 0.53 -9.38
C LEU A 39 1.35 1.04 -8.61
N LEU A 40 1.44 1.19 -7.29
CA LEU A 40 0.34 1.70 -6.46
C LEU A 40 0.02 3.16 -6.75
N VAL A 41 1.04 3.99 -6.94
CA VAL A 41 0.87 5.39 -7.34
C VAL A 41 0.17 5.46 -8.69
N GLN A 42 0.60 4.64 -9.66
CA GLN A 42 -0.05 4.61 -10.97
C GLN A 42 -1.50 4.13 -10.88
N ALA A 43 -1.79 3.09 -10.06
CA ALA A 43 -3.16 2.66 -9.80
C ALA A 43 -4.00 3.79 -9.19
N ARG A 44 -3.41 4.57 -8.27
CA ARG A 44 -4.09 5.70 -7.61
C ARG A 44 -4.44 6.81 -8.59
N GLN A 45 -3.57 7.08 -9.56
CA GLN A 45 -3.85 8.06 -10.61
C GLN A 45 -5.06 7.63 -11.48
N GLN A 46 -5.27 6.33 -11.66
CA GLN A 46 -6.40 5.80 -12.42
C GLN A 46 -7.68 5.70 -11.57
N ARG A 47 -7.57 5.28 -10.30
CA ARG A 47 -8.68 5.06 -9.37
C ARG A 47 -8.29 5.49 -7.95
N GLY A 48 -8.35 6.79 -7.70
CA GLY A 48 -7.90 7.38 -6.43
C GLY A 48 -8.72 7.01 -5.20
N ASP A 49 -9.94 6.49 -5.39
CA ASP A 49 -10.88 6.08 -4.34
C ASP A 49 -10.82 4.57 -4.06
N GLU A 50 -9.90 3.80 -4.68
CA GLU A 50 -9.82 2.37 -4.41
C GLU A 50 -9.11 2.09 -3.06
N PRO A 51 -9.83 1.66 -2.00
CA PRO A 51 -9.26 1.48 -0.66
C PRO A 51 -8.08 0.49 -0.59
N MET A 52 -8.04 -0.47 -1.51
CA MET A 52 -6.94 -1.45 -1.58
C MET A 52 -5.59 -0.78 -1.90
N ILE A 53 -5.59 0.35 -2.59
CA ILE A 53 -4.35 1.07 -2.91
C ILE A 53 -3.73 1.62 -1.64
N ASP A 54 -4.51 2.32 -0.83
CA ASP A 54 -4.06 2.90 0.44
C ASP A 54 -3.66 1.80 1.45
N TYR A 55 -4.40 0.69 1.50
CA TYR A 55 -4.00 -0.48 2.30
C TYR A 55 -2.62 -1.02 1.89
N ASN A 56 -2.38 -1.22 0.59
CA ASN A 56 -1.09 -1.72 0.12
C ASN A 56 0.05 -0.70 0.32
N LEU A 57 -0.23 0.61 0.20
CA LEU A 57 0.73 1.65 0.56
C LEU A 57 1.07 1.61 2.05
N ALA A 58 0.11 1.31 2.93
CA ALA A 58 0.41 1.13 4.35
C ALA A 58 1.37 -0.03 4.62
N ILE A 59 1.16 -1.18 3.98
CA ILE A 59 2.07 -2.34 4.07
C ILE A 59 3.48 -1.94 3.58
N LEU A 60 3.55 -1.21 2.46
CA LEU A 60 4.82 -0.71 1.92
C LEU A 60 5.57 0.16 2.93
N ARG A 61 4.86 1.10 3.58
CA ARG A 61 5.45 1.98 4.60
C ARG A 61 5.91 1.20 5.83
N MET A 62 5.16 0.21 6.28
CA MET A 62 5.60 -0.68 7.35
C MET A 62 6.90 -1.40 7.03
N ARG A 63 7.04 -1.92 5.81
CA ARG A 63 8.28 -2.57 5.35
C ARG A 63 9.45 -1.60 5.22
N ALA A 64 9.18 -0.33 4.95
CA ALA A 64 10.18 0.73 4.95
C ALA A 64 10.55 1.24 6.36
N GLY A 65 9.85 0.79 7.41
CA GLY A 65 10.03 1.25 8.78
C GLY A 65 9.33 2.57 9.10
N ASP A 66 8.42 3.04 8.24
CA ASP A 66 7.68 4.29 8.41
C ASP A 66 6.26 4.01 8.94
N GLU A 67 6.17 3.77 10.25
CA GLU A 67 4.92 3.45 10.93
C GLU A 67 3.92 4.63 10.88
N ASP A 68 4.42 5.87 10.91
CA ASP A 68 3.59 7.07 10.85
C ASP A 68 2.84 7.17 9.51
N ALA A 69 3.56 7.03 8.40
CA ALA A 69 2.96 7.02 7.07
C ALA A 69 2.03 5.81 6.88
N ALA A 70 2.36 4.65 7.45
CA ALA A 70 1.49 3.48 7.39
C ALA A 70 0.12 3.75 8.02
N VAL A 71 0.08 4.31 9.23
CA VAL A 71 -1.18 4.68 9.92
C VAL A 71 -1.98 5.71 9.11
N ARG A 72 -1.32 6.69 8.50
CA ARG A 72 -2.00 7.68 7.64
C ARG A 72 -2.66 7.00 6.44
N HIS A 73 -1.97 6.11 5.75
CA HIS A 73 -2.53 5.37 4.62
C HIS A 73 -3.67 4.46 5.05
N LEU A 74 -3.59 3.77 6.20
CA LEU A 74 -4.70 2.97 6.72
C LEU A 74 -5.94 3.83 6.99
N ARG A 75 -5.77 5.01 7.58
CA ARG A 75 -6.87 5.96 7.78
C ARG A 75 -7.53 6.34 6.45
N ASP A 76 -6.74 6.70 5.44
CA ASP A 76 -7.26 7.03 4.10
C ASP A 76 -7.99 5.82 3.48
N ALA A 77 -7.45 4.61 3.61
CA ALA A 77 -8.13 3.38 3.18
C ALA A 77 -9.51 3.23 3.82
N PHE A 78 -9.60 3.41 5.15
CA PHE A 78 -10.88 3.36 5.86
C PHE A 78 -11.86 4.46 5.42
N GLN A 79 -11.36 5.67 5.12
CA GLN A 79 -12.18 6.77 4.60
C GLN A 79 -12.74 6.45 3.21
N HIS A 80 -11.98 5.76 2.36
CA HIS A 80 -12.42 5.23 1.07
C HIS A 80 -13.25 3.93 1.18
N GLY A 81 -13.66 3.54 2.39
CA GLY A 81 -14.56 2.41 2.60
C GLY A 81 -13.89 1.04 2.72
N PHE A 82 -12.58 0.99 3.00
CA PHE A 82 -11.88 -0.26 3.31
C PHE A 82 -12.53 -0.96 4.51
N ARG A 83 -12.91 -2.23 4.33
CA ARG A 83 -13.53 -3.08 5.38
C ARG A 83 -12.83 -4.44 5.51
N GLY A 84 -11.63 -4.56 4.95
CA GLY A 84 -10.82 -5.78 4.98
C GLY A 84 -10.18 -6.03 6.34
N PHE A 85 -10.94 -6.04 7.44
CA PHE A 85 -10.42 -6.25 8.79
C PHE A 85 -9.70 -7.60 8.94
N SER A 86 -10.18 -8.63 8.23
CA SER A 86 -9.51 -9.93 8.16
C SER A 86 -8.14 -9.85 7.50
N LEU A 87 -7.95 -8.98 6.49
CA LEU A 87 -6.65 -8.77 5.85
C LEU A 87 -5.68 -8.05 6.80
N LEU A 88 -6.18 -7.06 7.55
CA LEU A 88 -5.39 -6.37 8.57
C LEU A 88 -4.91 -7.31 9.66
N ASP A 89 -5.80 -8.20 10.12
CA ASP A 89 -5.45 -9.12 11.20
C ASP A 89 -4.43 -10.18 10.75
N ALA A 90 -4.59 -10.70 9.53
CA ALA A 90 -3.69 -11.68 8.92
C ALA A 90 -2.32 -11.10 8.52
N SER A 91 -2.19 -9.77 8.42
CA SER A 91 -0.97 -9.11 7.98
C SER A 91 0.10 -9.07 9.07
N ALA A 92 1.15 -9.88 8.91
CA ALA A 92 2.31 -9.86 9.79
C ALA A 92 3.04 -8.50 9.77
N ASP A 93 3.06 -7.83 8.62
CA ASP A 93 3.66 -6.50 8.45
C ASP A 93 3.00 -5.43 9.34
N LEU A 94 1.72 -5.61 9.68
CA LEU A 94 0.97 -4.68 10.52
C LEU A 94 1.00 -5.08 12.01
N ALA A 95 1.66 -6.18 12.37
CA ALA A 95 1.76 -6.62 13.76
C ALA A 95 2.31 -5.52 14.69
N PRO A 96 3.33 -4.73 14.32
CA PRO A 96 3.81 -3.63 15.15
C PRO A 96 2.74 -2.55 15.38
N LEU A 97 1.90 -2.25 14.38
CA LEU A 97 0.84 -1.25 14.51
C LEU A 97 -0.27 -1.69 15.48
N LYS A 98 -0.42 -2.99 15.77
CA LYS A 98 -1.45 -3.46 16.73
C LYS A 98 -1.24 -2.87 18.13
N THR A 99 -0.03 -2.45 18.49
CA THR A 99 0.25 -1.75 19.77
C THR A 99 0.14 -0.23 19.65
N ASP A 100 0.06 0.33 18.44
CA ASP A 100 -0.05 1.78 18.22
C ASP A 100 -1.45 2.27 18.60
N PRO A 101 -1.57 3.29 19.48
CA PRO A 101 -2.86 3.80 19.94
C PRO A 101 -3.68 4.44 18.80
N ARG A 102 -3.02 5.01 17.78
CA ARG A 102 -3.67 5.64 16.64
C ARG A 102 -4.30 4.58 15.74
N TYR A 103 -3.59 3.47 15.50
CA TYR A 103 -4.14 2.33 14.77
C TYR A 103 -5.35 1.72 15.49
N ASN A 104 -5.26 1.52 16.80
CA ASN A 104 -6.38 1.02 17.61
C ASN A 104 -7.60 1.97 17.60
N ALA A 105 -7.36 3.28 17.62
CA ALA A 105 -8.42 4.28 17.49
C ALA A 105 -9.10 4.21 16.10
N LEU A 106 -8.34 3.97 15.03
CA LEU A 106 -8.90 3.75 13.69
C LEU A 106 -9.78 2.50 13.67
N LEU A 107 -9.29 1.37 14.18
CA LEU A 107 -10.08 0.13 14.22
C LEU A 107 -11.37 0.31 15.04
N THR A 108 -11.30 0.96 16.20
CA THR A 108 -12.49 1.21 17.04
C THR A 108 -13.52 2.08 16.34
N ARG A 109 -13.08 2.98 15.46
CA ARG A 109 -13.96 3.91 14.75
C ARG A 109 -14.65 3.30 13.53
N TYR A 110 -13.97 2.40 12.83
CA TYR A 110 -14.42 1.87 11.53
C TYR A 110 -14.89 0.42 11.55
N ARG A 111 -14.59 -0.35 12.60
CA ARG A 111 -15.07 -1.73 12.82
C ARG A 111 -16.51 -1.74 13.32
#